data_AF-A0A9X1LB11-F1
#
_entry.id   AF-A0A9X1LB11-F1
#
_cell.length_a   1.000
_cell.length_b   1.000
_cell.length_c   1.000
_cell.angle_alpha   90.00
_cell.angle_beta   90.00
_cell.angle_gamma   90.00
#
_symmetry.space_group_name_H-M   'P 1'
#
loop_
_entity.id
_entity.type
_entity.pdbx_description
1 polymer ?
#
loop_
_entity_poly.entity_id
_entity_poly.type
_entity_poly.pdbx_seq_one_letter_code
_entity_poly.pdbx_strand_id
1 'polypeptide(L)'
;MRHDPAAAAITIMLRSLKMHGMAQAAAELTEQGAPAFQSAVPILSQLLKAELAEREVRSIAYQLKAARFPTYKDLTGFDFTGSQLNEALVRQLHAG
;
A
#
# COMPACT_ATOMS: atom_id res chain seq x y z
N MET A 1 9.22 -26.61 -20.19
CA MET A 1 9.27 -25.82 -18.94
C MET A 1 8.03 -24.95 -18.89
N ARG A 2 7.11 -25.22 -17.96
CA ARG A 2 5.85 -24.49 -17.82
C ARG A 2 6.12 -23.35 -16.82
N HIS A 3 6.37 -22.14 -17.31
CA HIS A 3 6.45 -20.98 -16.43
C HIS A 3 5.06 -20.70 -15.90
N ASP A 4 4.85 -20.89 -14.60
CA ASP A 4 3.60 -20.52 -13.94
C ASP A 4 3.64 -19.01 -13.66
N PRO A 5 2.84 -18.18 -14.37
CA PRO A 5 2.86 -16.73 -14.19
C PRO A 5 2.45 -16.32 -12.77
N ALA A 6 1.70 -17.15 -12.04
CA ALA A 6 1.31 -16.86 -10.67
C ALA A 6 2.49 -16.95 -9.68
N ALA A 7 3.39 -17.91 -9.89
CA ALA A 7 4.61 -18.04 -9.07
C ALA A 7 5.58 -16.87 -9.31
N ALA A 8 5.73 -16.42 -10.56
CA ALA A 8 6.54 -15.24 -10.89
C ALA A 8 5.99 -13.95 -10.22
N ALA A 9 4.66 -13.81 -10.15
CA ALA A 9 4.02 -12.68 -9.47
C ALA A 9 4.34 -12.63 -7.97
N ILE A 10 4.46 -13.80 -7.29
CA ILE A 10 4.85 -13.87 -5.87
C ILE A 10 6.24 -13.27 -5.65
N THR A 11 7.21 -13.60 -6.50
CA THR A 11 8.57 -13.05 -6.41
C THR A 11 8.59 -11.53 -6.56
N ILE A 12 7.75 -10.98 -7.45
CA ILE A 12 7.61 -9.52 -7.64
C ILE A 12 7.01 -8.88 -6.39
N MET A 13 5.90 -9.42 -5.88
CA MET A 13 5.24 -8.91 -4.67
C MET A 13 6.18 -8.91 -3.46
N LEU A 14 6.95 -9.99 -3.26
CA LEU A 14 7.93 -10.09 -2.17
C LEU A 14 9.04 -9.02 -2.29
N ARG A 15 9.51 -8.72 -3.50
CA ARG A 15 10.47 -7.62 -3.73
C ARG A 15 9.87 -6.26 -3.39
N SER A 16 8.62 -5.98 -3.78
CA SER A 16 7.92 -4.75 -3.42
C SER A 16 7.78 -4.58 -1.90
N LEU A 17 7.64 -5.69 -1.17
CA LEU A 17 7.61 -5.72 0.29
C LEU A 17 9.00 -5.67 0.96
N LYS A 18 10.09 -5.54 0.18
CA LYS A 18 11.50 -5.57 0.61
C LYS A 18 11.94 -6.91 1.23
N MET A 19 11.25 -8.00 0.91
CA MET A 19 11.54 -9.35 1.43
C MET A 19 12.50 -10.10 0.49
N HIS A 20 13.70 -9.56 0.28
CA HIS A 20 14.63 -10.05 -0.74
C HIS A 20 15.04 -11.52 -0.57
N GLY A 21 15.30 -11.98 0.66
CA GLY A 21 15.64 -13.37 0.93
C GLY A 21 14.50 -14.33 0.60
N MET A 22 13.25 -13.94 0.91
CA MET A 22 12.08 -14.75 0.55
C MET A 22 11.82 -14.75 -0.95
N ALA A 23 12.03 -13.62 -1.63
CA ALA A 23 11.91 -13.53 -3.07
C ALA A 23 12.90 -14.46 -3.79
N GLN A 24 14.13 -14.57 -3.27
CA GLN A 24 15.15 -15.50 -3.77
C GLN A 24 14.74 -16.95 -3.55
N ALA A 25 14.36 -17.33 -2.31
CA ALA A 25 13.92 -18.68 -2.00
C ALA A 25 12.68 -19.11 -2.82
N ALA A 26 11.73 -18.20 -3.04
CA ALA A 26 10.54 -18.45 -3.86
C ALA A 26 10.89 -18.69 -5.34
N ALA A 27 11.89 -17.97 -5.88
CA ALA A 27 12.36 -18.19 -7.25
C ALA A 27 12.99 -19.58 -7.41
N GLU A 28 13.85 -19.98 -6.46
CA GLU A 28 14.48 -21.31 -6.44
C GLU A 28 13.44 -22.43 -6.33
N LEU A 29 12.44 -22.29 -5.45
CA LEU A 29 11.35 -23.26 -5.32
C LEU A 29 10.48 -23.36 -6.59
N THR A 30 10.34 -22.24 -7.33
CA THR A 30 9.62 -22.20 -8.60
C THR A 30 10.41 -22.94 -9.69
N GLU A 31 11.72 -22.73 -9.77
CA GLU A 31 12.61 -23.41 -10.73
C GLU A 31 12.68 -24.92 -10.47
N GLN A 32 12.68 -25.32 -9.19
CA GLN A 32 12.64 -26.73 -8.77
C GLN A 32 11.30 -27.41 -9.07
N GLY A 33 10.24 -26.64 -9.37
CA GLY A 33 8.90 -27.17 -9.59
C GLY A 33 8.32 -27.86 -8.36
N ALA A 34 8.63 -27.39 -7.15
CA ALA A 34 8.23 -28.02 -5.91
C ALA A 34 6.68 -28.09 -5.79
N PRO A 35 6.07 -29.30 -5.70
CA PRO A 35 4.60 -29.44 -5.72
C PRO A 35 3.91 -28.76 -4.54
N ALA A 36 4.55 -28.78 -3.36
CA ALA A 36 4.04 -28.11 -2.16
C ALA A 36 4.02 -26.59 -2.34
N PHE A 37 5.06 -26.02 -2.98
CA PHE A 37 5.11 -24.58 -3.25
C PHE A 37 4.03 -24.18 -4.26
N GLN A 38 3.89 -24.92 -5.35
CA GLN A 38 2.84 -24.69 -6.35
C GLN A 38 1.44 -24.72 -5.73
N SER A 39 1.19 -25.66 -4.83
CA SER A 39 -0.09 -25.77 -4.11
C SER A 39 -0.33 -24.59 -3.16
N ALA A 40 0.73 -23.96 -2.65
CA ALA A 40 0.65 -22.80 -1.76
C ALA A 40 0.52 -21.46 -2.50
N VAL A 41 0.81 -21.40 -3.82
CA VAL A 41 0.78 -20.16 -4.63
C VAL A 41 -0.52 -19.35 -4.45
N PRO A 42 -1.73 -19.95 -4.46
CA PRO A 42 -2.97 -19.18 -4.31
C PRO A 42 -3.09 -18.48 -2.95
N ILE A 43 -2.73 -19.19 -1.86
CA ILE A 43 -2.81 -18.66 -0.50
C ILE A 43 -1.75 -17.57 -0.30
N LEU A 44 -0.52 -17.80 -0.76
CA LEU A 44 0.55 -16.81 -0.72
C LEU A 44 0.17 -15.54 -1.50
N SER A 45 -0.46 -15.68 -2.67
CA SER A 45 -0.94 -14.54 -3.45
C SER A 45 -1.96 -13.70 -2.69
N GLN A 46 -2.92 -14.32 -2.00
CA GLN A 46 -3.91 -13.60 -1.19
C GLN A 46 -3.27 -12.85 -0.02
N LEU A 47 -2.38 -13.51 0.72
CA LEU A 47 -1.70 -12.90 1.86
C LEU A 47 -0.83 -11.71 1.43
N LEU A 48 -0.08 -11.85 0.34
CA LEU A 48 0.79 -10.78 -0.17
C LEU A 48 -0.01 -9.58 -0.67
N LYS A 49 -1.16 -9.80 -1.31
CA LYS A 49 -2.08 -8.71 -1.73
C LYS A 49 -2.63 -7.95 -0.53
N ALA A 50 -3.05 -8.67 0.53
CA ALA A 50 -3.56 -8.05 1.74
C ALA A 50 -2.48 -7.20 2.44
N GLU A 51 -1.26 -7.74 2.59
CA GLU A 51 -0.14 -7.01 3.17
C GLU A 51 0.25 -5.76 2.36
N LEU A 52 0.24 -5.85 1.02
CA LEU A 52 0.52 -4.71 0.15
C LEU A 52 -0.51 -3.59 0.35
N ALA A 53 -1.80 -3.93 0.36
CA ALA A 53 -2.88 -2.97 0.54
C ALA A 53 -2.78 -2.24 1.90
N GLU A 54 -2.52 -2.99 2.98
CA GLU A 54 -2.36 -2.42 4.31
C GLU A 54 -1.13 -1.48 4.39
N ARG A 55 -0.01 -1.84 3.74
CA ARG A 55 1.17 -0.98 3.68
C ARG A 55 0.92 0.30 2.88
N GLU A 56 0.16 0.24 1.80
CA GLU A 56 -0.21 1.44 1.03
C GLU A 56 -1.05 2.39 1.89
N VAL A 57 -2.08 1.89 2.56
CA VAL A 57 -2.91 2.67 3.50
C VAL A 57 -2.05 3.31 4.58
N ARG A 58 -1.16 2.53 5.20
CA ARG A 58 -0.26 3.01 6.25
C ARG A 58 0.74 4.05 5.73
N SER A 59 1.29 3.85 4.53
CA SER A 59 2.22 4.78 3.89
C SER A 59 1.55 6.13 3.62
N ILE A 60 0.31 6.12 3.09
CA ILE A 60 -0.48 7.33 2.87
C ILE A 60 -0.74 8.04 4.20
N ALA A 61 -1.16 7.30 5.24
CA ALA A 61 -1.39 7.86 6.57
C ALA A 61 -0.11 8.50 7.14
N TYR A 62 1.05 7.86 6.98
CA TYR A 62 2.34 8.43 7.39
C TYR A 62 2.70 9.69 6.61
N GLN A 63 2.54 9.70 5.28
CA GLN A 63 2.84 10.87 4.45
C GLN A 63 1.93 12.05 4.78
N LEU A 64 0.63 11.82 4.95
CA LEU A 64 -0.32 12.86 5.38
C LEU A 64 0.04 13.42 6.75
N LYS A 65 0.37 12.55 7.71
CA LYS A 65 0.82 12.96 9.04
C LYS A 65 2.13 13.74 8.99
N ALA A 66 3.12 13.30 8.22
CA ALA A 66 4.42 13.95 8.09
C ALA A 66 4.31 15.32 7.40
N ALA A 67 3.45 15.44 6.40
CA ALA A 67 3.14 16.71 5.73
C ALA A 67 2.30 17.66 6.59
N ARG A 68 1.86 17.22 7.79
CA ARG A 68 0.92 17.95 8.66
C ARG A 68 -0.37 18.33 7.92
N PHE A 69 -0.74 17.54 6.91
CA PHE A 69 -2.02 17.72 6.25
C PHE A 69 -3.12 17.39 7.27
N PRO A 70 -4.11 18.28 7.47
CA PRO A 70 -5.24 17.98 8.32
C PRO A 70 -5.89 16.67 7.85
N THR A 71 -6.16 15.76 8.79
CA THR A 71 -6.93 14.53 8.50
C THR A 71 -8.33 14.87 7.98
N TYR A 72 -8.81 16.07 8.32
CA TYR A 72 -10.08 16.63 7.92
C TYR A 72 -9.94 17.38 6.58
N LYS A 73 -10.60 16.86 5.55
CA LYS A 73 -10.70 17.45 4.21
C LYS A 73 -11.88 18.42 4.06
N ASP A 74 -12.53 18.77 5.16
CA ASP A 74 -13.68 19.67 5.18
C ASP A 74 -13.32 21.00 5.86
N LEU A 75 -13.90 22.09 5.36
CA LEU A 75 -13.75 23.41 5.99
C LEU A 75 -14.37 23.47 7.39
N THR A 76 -15.17 22.47 7.75
CA THR A 76 -15.74 22.29 9.09
C THR A 76 -14.69 21.91 10.13
N GLY A 77 -13.66 21.14 9.77
CA GLY A 77 -12.58 20.73 10.69
C GLY A 77 -11.27 21.52 10.57
N PHE A 78 -11.18 22.52 9.67
CA PHE A 78 -9.96 23.30 9.46
C PHE A 78 -9.78 24.37 10.56
N ASP A 79 -8.63 24.34 11.24
CA ASP A 79 -8.25 25.34 12.23
C ASP A 79 -7.58 26.55 11.56
N PHE A 80 -8.30 27.67 11.51
CA PHE A 80 -7.82 28.92 10.92
C PHE A 80 -6.93 29.75 11.86
N THR A 81 -6.78 29.38 13.14
CA THR A 81 -6.05 30.19 14.13
C THR A 81 -4.57 30.38 13.80
N GLY A 82 -3.97 29.48 13.00
CA GLY A 82 -2.59 29.57 12.53
C GLY A 82 -2.43 30.04 11.07
N SER A 83 -3.50 30.44 10.39
CA SER A 83 -3.51 30.73 8.95
C SER A 83 -3.72 32.22 8.67
N GLN A 84 -3.08 32.77 7.63
CA GLN A 84 -3.35 34.13 7.14
C GLN A 84 -4.63 34.22 6.29
N LEU A 85 -5.36 33.11 6.14
CA LEU A 85 -6.58 33.05 5.34
C LEU A 85 -7.78 33.63 6.10
N ASN A 86 -8.62 34.40 5.41
CA ASN A 86 -9.86 34.94 5.97
C ASN A 86 -10.93 33.84 6.06
N GLU A 87 -11.09 33.26 7.25
CA GLU A 87 -12.05 32.20 7.53
C GLU A 87 -13.49 32.56 7.09
N ALA A 88 -13.95 33.78 7.41
CA ALA A 88 -15.32 34.21 7.11
C ALA A 88 -15.58 34.23 5.60
N LEU A 89 -14.64 34.75 4.82
CA LEU A 89 -14.72 34.77 3.35
C LEU A 89 -14.70 33.34 2.78
N VAL A 90 -13.85 32.47 3.29
CA VAL A 90 -13.73 31.07 2.84
C VAL A 90 -15.02 30.30 3.11
N ARG A 91 -15.62 30.45 4.30
CA ARG A 91 -16.90 29.80 4.63
C ARG A 91 -18.06 30.34 3.79
N GLN A 92 -18.08 31.64 3.51
CA GLN A 92 -19.09 32.27 2.66
C GLN A 92 -19.04 31.75 1.22
N LEU A 93 -17.84 31.62 0.64
CA LEU A 93 -17.66 31.11 -0.74
C LEU A 93 -17.95 29.61 -0.86
N HIS A 94 -17.75 28.83 0.20
CA HIS A 94 -18.06 27.40 0.21
C HIS A 94 -19.56 27.09 0.38
N ALA A 95 -20.32 27.97 1.04
CA ALA A 95 -21.76 27.81 1.23
C ALA A 95 -22.60 28.30 0.03
N GLY A 96 -21.94 28.74 -1.06
CA GLY A 96 -22.56 29.24 -2.29
C GLY A 96 -22.87 28.15 -3.31
#